data_AF-A0A5D2V6X8-F1
#
_entry.id   AF-A0A5D2V6X8-F1
#
_cell.length_a   1.000
_cell.length_b   1.000
_cell.length_c   1.000
_cell.angle_alpha   90.00
_cell.angle_beta   90.00
_cell.angle_gamma   90.00
#
_symmetry.space_group_name_H-M   'P 1'
#
loop_
_entity.id
_entity.type
_entity.pdbx_description
1 polymer ?
#
loop_
_entity_poly.entity_id
_entity_poly.type
_entity_poly.pdbx_seq_one_letter_code
_entity_poly.pdbx_strand_id
1 'polypeptide(L)'
;MNHSDNSDHPQLPSIKIRHPSSPHHPSSAATPTPTAGARRKIGVAVDLSDESAFAVRWAVQNYLRPGDAVIVLHVSPTSVLYGADWGPLPHTPQSAETPESQKQIEDEFDAFTASKVADLARPLKESGVPFKIHIVKDHDMRERLCLEVERLGLSAVIMGSRGFGAEKRGSDGKLGSVSDYCVHHCVCPVVVVRYPDDKDGGSGEPVVTIKEAEVEEEASKDA
;
A
#
# COMPACT_ATOMS: atom_id res chain seq x y z
N MET A 1 51.96 23.96 59.80
CA MET A 1 52.33 24.60 58.53
C MET A 1 51.57 23.91 57.40
N ASN A 2 50.89 24.72 56.58
CA ASN A 2 50.33 24.54 55.21
C ASN A 2 50.58 23.19 54.50
N HIS A 3 49.63 22.63 53.74
CA HIS A 3 49.07 23.26 52.54
C HIS A 3 47.62 22.87 52.24
N SER A 4 46.87 23.90 51.86
CA SER A 4 45.71 23.89 50.97
C SER A 4 46.02 23.19 49.65
N ASP A 5 45.04 22.46 49.11
CA ASP A 5 44.78 22.56 47.68
C ASP A 5 43.27 22.59 47.39
N ASN A 6 42.98 23.34 46.35
CA ASN A 6 41.74 23.93 45.93
C ASN A 6 41.06 23.02 44.88
N SER A 7 39.74 22.89 44.94
CA SER A 7 38.96 22.59 43.74
C SER A 7 37.50 23.00 43.94
N ASP A 8 37.26 24.28 43.67
CA ASP A 8 35.96 24.86 43.28
C ASP A 8 35.34 24.07 42.12
N HIS A 9 34.25 23.35 42.38
CA HIS A 9 33.23 23.08 41.37
C HIS A 9 31.84 23.01 42.03
N PRO A 10 30.84 23.77 41.55
CA PRO A 10 29.49 23.64 42.06
C PRO A 10 28.89 22.31 41.61
N GLN A 11 28.53 21.44 42.56
CA GLN A 11 27.76 20.24 42.27
C GLN A 11 26.35 20.63 41.82
N LEU A 12 26.00 20.29 40.58
CA LEU A 12 24.62 20.41 40.09
C LEU A 12 23.72 19.38 40.80
N PRO A 13 22.49 19.75 41.17
CA PRO A 13 21.58 18.83 41.83
C PRO A 13 21.18 17.70 40.86
N SER A 14 21.28 16.47 41.33
CA SER A 14 20.81 15.28 40.61
C SER A 14 19.28 15.28 40.55
N ILE A 15 18.71 15.72 39.43
CA ILE A 15 17.29 15.61 39.14
C ILE A 15 16.97 14.14 38.83
N LYS A 16 16.25 13.47 39.74
CA LYS A 16 15.62 12.17 39.47
C LYS A 16 14.27 12.40 38.79
N ILE A 17 14.23 12.21 37.48
CA ILE A 17 12.98 12.21 36.71
C ILE A 17 12.24 10.91 37.04
N ARG A 18 11.12 11.01 37.75
CA ARG A 18 10.18 9.89 37.90
C ARG A 18 9.28 9.89 36.67
N HIS A 19 9.49 8.92 35.78
CA HIS A 19 8.51 8.64 34.72
C HIS A 19 7.25 8.08 35.40
N PRO A 20 6.07 8.71 35.25
CA PRO A 20 4.83 8.05 35.62
C PRO A 20 4.68 6.83 34.72
N SER A 21 4.39 5.67 35.32
CA SER A 21 4.04 4.46 34.57
C SER A 21 2.92 4.81 33.59
N SER A 22 3.16 4.59 32.30
CA SER A 22 2.13 4.75 31.27
C SER A 22 0.87 3.99 31.70
N PRO A 23 -0.33 4.58 31.56
CA PRO A 23 -1.56 3.87 31.87
C PRO A 23 -1.67 2.70 30.90
N HIS A 24 -1.38 1.50 31.40
CA HIS A 24 -1.69 0.26 30.72
C HIS A 24 -3.21 0.18 30.63
N HIS A 25 -3.77 0.57 29.47
CA HIS A 25 -5.09 0.10 29.11
C HIS A 25 -5.02 -1.43 29.00
N PRO A 26 -5.88 -2.19 29.71
CA PRO A 26 -6.06 -3.59 29.36
C PRO A 26 -6.55 -3.60 27.92
N SER A 27 -5.73 -4.15 27.04
CA SER A 27 -6.10 -4.44 25.66
C SER A 27 -7.37 -5.29 25.73
N SER A 28 -8.54 -4.66 25.52
CA SER A 28 -9.73 -5.39 25.09
C SER A 28 -9.26 -6.29 23.97
N ALA A 29 -9.48 -7.60 24.12
CA ALA A 29 -9.07 -8.58 23.13
C ALA A 29 -9.54 -8.08 21.76
N ALA A 30 -8.59 -7.62 20.94
CA ALA A 30 -8.89 -7.19 19.59
C ALA A 30 -9.51 -8.40 18.91
N THR A 31 -10.74 -8.24 18.41
CA THR A 31 -11.36 -9.23 17.53
C THR A 31 -10.29 -9.65 16.53
N PRO A 32 -9.90 -10.95 16.46
CA PRO A 32 -8.80 -11.35 15.61
C PRO A 32 -9.13 -10.88 14.20
N THR A 33 -8.32 -9.95 13.68
CA THR A 33 -8.48 -9.50 12.30
C THR A 33 -8.43 -10.77 11.44
N PRO A 34 -9.32 -10.96 10.45
CA PRO A 34 -9.42 -12.21 9.69
C PRO A 34 -8.09 -12.63 9.02
N THR A 35 -7.09 -11.75 8.98
CA THR A 35 -5.76 -11.98 8.43
C THR A 35 -4.65 -12.26 9.46
N ALA A 36 -4.93 -12.23 10.77
CA ALA A 36 -3.92 -12.29 11.83
C ALA A 36 -3.20 -13.66 11.96
N GLY A 37 -3.87 -14.75 11.57
CA GLY A 37 -3.31 -16.11 11.56
C GLY A 37 -2.74 -16.56 10.21
N ALA A 38 -2.70 -15.66 9.21
CA ALA A 38 -2.28 -16.03 7.86
C ALA A 38 -0.77 -16.24 7.78
N ARG A 39 -0.34 -17.26 7.01
CA ARG A 39 1.08 -17.52 6.74
C ARG A 39 1.67 -16.46 5.82
N ARG A 40 0.86 -15.96 4.87
CA ARG A 40 1.21 -14.87 3.96
C ARG A 40 0.04 -13.91 3.87
N LYS A 41 0.34 -12.62 3.76
CA LYS A 41 -0.64 -11.58 3.46
C LYS A 41 -0.43 -11.13 2.03
N ILE A 42 -1.42 -11.33 1.17
CA ILE A 42 -1.35 -10.97 -0.25
C ILE A 42 -2.16 -9.69 -0.47
N GLY A 43 -1.54 -8.66 -1.02
CA GLY A 43 -2.26 -7.46 -1.44
C GLY A 43 -2.89 -7.66 -2.80
N VAL A 44 -4.12 -7.18 -2.98
CA VAL A 44 -4.68 -6.95 -4.31
C VAL A 44 -5.06 -5.48 -4.40
N ALA A 45 -4.36 -4.73 -5.25
CA ALA A 45 -4.62 -3.33 -5.46
C ALA A 45 -5.81 -3.15 -6.41
N VAL A 46 -6.78 -2.33 -6.00
CA VAL A 46 -7.99 -2.07 -6.78
C VAL A 46 -8.21 -0.58 -6.98
N ASP A 47 -8.70 -0.22 -8.15
CA ASP A 47 -8.95 1.17 -8.60
C ASP A 47 -10.37 1.33 -9.19
N LEU A 48 -11.27 0.38 -8.87
CA LEU A 48 -12.66 0.33 -9.36
C LEU A 48 -12.82 0.12 -10.87
N SER A 49 -11.73 -0.25 -11.57
CA SER A 49 -11.76 -0.66 -12.98
C SER A 49 -12.09 -2.14 -13.18
N ASP A 50 -12.47 -2.49 -14.41
CA ASP A 50 -12.62 -3.89 -14.83
C ASP A 50 -11.29 -4.65 -14.79
N GLU A 51 -10.17 -3.96 -15.03
CA GLU A 51 -8.83 -4.54 -14.97
C GLU A 51 -8.46 -5.01 -13.56
N SER A 52 -8.73 -4.18 -12.55
CA SER A 52 -8.50 -4.58 -11.17
C SER A 52 -9.54 -5.60 -10.67
N ALA A 53 -10.79 -5.50 -11.13
CA ALA A 53 -11.80 -6.53 -10.87
C ALA A 53 -11.39 -7.91 -11.40
N PHE A 54 -10.81 -7.95 -12.59
CA PHE A 54 -10.26 -9.17 -13.18
C PHE A 54 -9.05 -9.68 -12.40
N ALA A 55 -8.15 -8.80 -11.95
CA ALA A 55 -7.01 -9.19 -11.14
C ALA A 55 -7.43 -9.90 -9.83
N VAL A 56 -8.53 -9.47 -9.19
CA VAL A 56 -9.09 -10.18 -8.03
C VAL A 56 -9.52 -11.59 -8.39
N ARG A 57 -10.27 -11.77 -9.49
CA ARG A 57 -10.72 -13.09 -9.95
C ARG A 57 -9.53 -13.98 -10.32
N TRP A 58 -8.56 -13.43 -11.04
CA TRP A 58 -7.35 -14.13 -11.45
C TRP A 58 -6.54 -14.58 -10.23
N ALA A 59 -6.40 -13.73 -9.20
CA ALA A 59 -5.68 -14.07 -7.97
C ALA A 59 -6.29 -15.29 -7.27
N VAL A 60 -7.62 -15.32 -7.14
CA VAL A 60 -8.37 -16.46 -6.57
C VAL A 60 -8.11 -17.74 -7.33
N GLN A 61 -8.08 -17.68 -8.66
CA GLN A 61 -7.97 -18.86 -9.50
C GLN A 61 -6.53 -19.38 -9.65
N ASN A 62 -5.52 -18.50 -9.60
CA ASN A 62 -4.17 -18.83 -10.08
C ASN A 62 -3.06 -18.60 -9.05
N TYR A 63 -3.25 -17.70 -8.09
CA TYR A 63 -2.16 -17.26 -7.21
C TYR A 63 -2.33 -17.70 -5.76
N LEU A 64 -3.54 -17.51 -5.22
CA LEU A 64 -3.86 -17.70 -3.81
C LEU A 64 -3.85 -19.18 -3.44
N ARG A 65 -3.40 -19.46 -2.21
CA ARG A 65 -3.20 -20.82 -1.68
C ARG A 65 -3.75 -20.95 -0.26
N PRO A 66 -4.03 -22.17 0.23
CA PRO A 66 -4.42 -22.37 1.62
C PRO A 66 -3.43 -21.75 2.60
N GLY A 67 -3.94 -20.97 3.56
CA GLY A 67 -3.15 -20.24 4.55
C GLY A 67 -2.77 -18.81 4.14
N ASP A 68 -3.09 -18.38 2.93
CA ASP A 68 -3.03 -16.97 2.54
C ASP A 68 -4.24 -16.21 3.11
N ALA A 69 -4.04 -14.92 3.40
CA ALA A 69 -5.12 -13.98 3.59
C ALA A 69 -4.90 -12.75 2.71
N VAL A 70 -5.99 -12.15 2.23
CA VAL A 70 -5.94 -11.06 1.27
C VAL A 70 -6.21 -9.71 1.93
N ILE A 71 -5.45 -8.70 1.54
CA ILE A 71 -5.77 -7.30 1.79
C ILE A 71 -6.17 -6.67 0.45
N VAL A 72 -7.45 -6.35 0.31
CA VAL A 72 -7.94 -5.57 -0.83
C VAL A 72 -7.59 -4.11 -0.55
N LEU A 73 -6.63 -3.58 -1.29
CA LEU A 73 -6.00 -2.29 -1.05
C LEU A 73 -6.50 -1.28 -2.09
N HIS A 74 -7.18 -0.22 -1.63
CA HIS A 74 -7.63 0.86 -2.50
C HIS A 74 -7.09 2.20 -1.96
N VAL A 75 -6.52 3.00 -2.86
CA VAL A 75 -6.17 4.39 -2.55
C VAL A 75 -7.25 5.26 -3.19
N SER A 76 -8.07 5.88 -2.34
CA SER A 76 -9.06 6.87 -2.77
C SER A 76 -8.38 8.23 -2.92
N PRO A 77 -8.48 8.88 -4.09
CA PRO A 77 -7.97 10.24 -4.26
C PRO A 77 -8.61 11.20 -3.25
N THR A 78 -7.82 12.10 -2.66
CA THR A 78 -8.35 13.17 -1.80
C THR A 78 -7.85 14.53 -2.26
N SER A 79 -8.75 15.52 -2.22
CA SER A 79 -8.45 16.94 -2.40
C SER A 79 -8.04 17.63 -1.09
N VAL A 80 -8.14 16.93 0.04
CA VAL A 80 -7.82 17.48 1.36
C VAL A 80 -6.32 17.35 1.61
N LEU A 81 -5.61 18.46 1.49
CA LEU A 81 -4.20 18.56 1.87
C LEU A 81 -4.08 18.62 3.40
N TYR A 82 -3.92 17.46 4.05
CA TYR A 82 -3.60 17.41 5.48
C TYR A 82 -2.15 17.84 5.67
N GLY A 83 -1.90 19.10 6.07
CA GLY A 83 -0.55 19.50 6.50
C GLY A 83 -0.13 20.94 6.27
N ALA A 84 -0.98 21.81 5.73
CA ALA A 84 -0.70 23.22 5.77
C ALA A 84 -1.99 24.00 5.99
N ASP A 85 -1.94 24.84 7.00
CA ASP A 85 -2.72 26.00 7.40
C ASP A 85 -3.09 27.00 6.27
N TRP A 86 -2.98 26.59 5.01
CA TRP A 86 -3.70 27.20 3.91
C TRP A 86 -5.15 26.76 3.99
N GLY A 87 -5.94 27.50 4.78
CA GLY A 87 -7.40 27.46 4.70
C GLY A 87 -7.88 27.45 3.24
N PRO A 88 -9.11 26.98 2.97
CA PRO A 88 -9.56 26.58 1.64
C PRO A 88 -9.06 27.57 0.58
N LEU A 89 -8.13 27.13 -0.27
CA LEU A 89 -7.74 27.92 -1.43
C LEU A 89 -9.04 28.22 -2.18
N PRO A 90 -9.32 29.47 -2.57
CA PRO A 90 -10.56 29.83 -3.25
C PRO A 90 -10.52 29.31 -4.69
N HIS A 91 -10.58 28.00 -4.86
CA HIS A 91 -11.28 27.43 -5.99
C HIS A 91 -12.75 27.59 -5.64
N THR A 92 -13.32 28.71 -6.07
CA THR A 92 -14.73 29.05 -5.92
C THR A 92 -15.62 27.81 -6.04
N PRO A 93 -16.14 27.24 -4.94
CA PRO A 93 -17.33 26.44 -5.04
C PRO A 93 -18.43 27.47 -5.27
N GLN A 94 -19.11 27.36 -6.40
CA GLN A 94 -20.32 28.11 -6.66
C GLN A 94 -21.47 27.55 -5.80
N SER A 95 -21.26 27.41 -4.49
CA SER A 95 -22.26 27.03 -3.52
C SER A 95 -21.74 27.38 -2.11
N ALA A 96 -22.55 28.12 -1.36
CA ALA A 96 -22.32 28.39 0.05
C ALA A 96 -22.63 27.11 0.84
N GLU A 97 -21.72 26.14 0.78
CA GLU A 97 -21.86 24.88 1.49
C GLU A 97 -21.26 25.01 2.88
N THR A 98 -22.05 24.65 3.90
CA THR A 98 -21.59 24.69 5.28
C THR A 98 -20.60 23.54 5.51
N PRO A 99 -19.71 23.63 6.50
CA PRO A 99 -18.80 22.54 6.84
C PRO A 99 -19.54 21.20 7.07
N GLU A 100 -20.78 21.25 7.57
CA GLU A 100 -21.60 20.07 7.78
C GLU A 100 -22.12 19.44 6.47
N SER A 101 -22.39 20.21 5.41
CA SER A 101 -22.82 19.66 4.13
C SER A 101 -21.66 19.04 3.35
N GLN A 102 -20.47 19.65 3.41
CA GLN A 102 -19.26 19.08 2.82
C GLN A 102 -18.90 17.73 3.46
N LYS A 103 -18.97 17.65 4.79
CA LYS A 103 -18.72 16.39 5.50
C LYS A 103 -19.72 15.29 5.11
N GLN A 104 -21.01 15.63 4.95
CA GLN A 104 -22.02 14.67 4.52
C GLN A 104 -21.76 14.13 3.11
N ILE A 105 -21.36 14.99 2.18
CA ILE A 105 -20.99 14.58 0.81
C ILE A 105 -19.77 13.67 0.82
N GLU A 106 -18.75 14.00 1.63
CA GLU A 106 -17.56 13.15 1.80
C GLU A 106 -17.90 11.78 2.41
N ASP A 107 -18.73 11.75 3.45
CA ASP A 107 -19.17 10.52 4.10
C ASP A 107 -19.97 9.63 3.13
N GLU A 108 -20.84 10.22 2.30
CA GLU A 108 -21.60 9.49 1.26
C GLU A 108 -20.68 8.94 0.17
N PHE A 109 -19.69 9.72 -0.27
CA PHE A 109 -18.70 9.28 -1.25
C PHE A 109 -17.83 8.13 -0.72
N ASP A 110 -17.42 8.21 0.55
CA ASP A 110 -16.67 7.15 1.23
C ASP A 110 -17.51 5.88 1.36
N ALA A 111 -18.78 6.00 1.73
CA ALA A 111 -19.71 4.88 1.81
C ALA A 111 -19.92 4.20 0.45
N PHE A 112 -20.08 5.00 -0.61
CA PHE A 112 -20.20 4.50 -1.98
C PHE A 112 -18.92 3.76 -2.41
N THR A 113 -17.75 4.36 -2.18
CA THR A 113 -16.45 3.76 -2.49
C THR A 113 -16.27 2.44 -1.74
N ALA A 114 -16.57 2.42 -0.44
CA ALA A 114 -16.50 1.21 0.38
C ALA A 114 -17.41 0.09 -0.15
N SER A 115 -18.63 0.43 -0.58
CA SER A 115 -19.55 -0.54 -1.21
C SER A 115 -18.96 -1.10 -2.50
N LYS A 116 -18.38 -0.26 -3.37
CA LYS A 116 -17.80 -0.72 -4.64
C LYS A 116 -16.57 -1.61 -4.44
N VAL A 117 -15.70 -1.27 -3.49
CA VAL A 117 -14.56 -2.13 -3.13
C VAL A 117 -15.05 -3.46 -2.54
N ALA A 118 -16.13 -3.45 -1.76
CA ALA A 118 -16.74 -4.68 -1.25
C ALA A 118 -17.31 -5.56 -2.37
N ASP A 119 -17.91 -4.98 -3.40
CA ASP A 119 -18.38 -5.71 -4.59
C ASP A 119 -17.21 -6.39 -5.32
N LEU A 120 -16.07 -5.70 -5.47
CA LEU A 120 -14.86 -6.27 -6.07
C LEU A 120 -14.28 -7.43 -5.26
N ALA A 121 -14.45 -7.41 -3.93
CA ALA A 121 -13.97 -8.46 -3.04
C ALA A 121 -14.88 -9.71 -3.03
N ARG A 122 -16.04 -9.69 -3.69
CA ARG A 122 -16.98 -10.82 -3.71
C ARG A 122 -16.36 -12.17 -4.14
N PRO A 123 -15.48 -12.27 -5.16
CA PRO A 123 -14.82 -13.53 -5.50
C PRO A 123 -13.99 -14.13 -4.36
N LEU A 124 -13.41 -13.30 -3.49
CA LEU A 124 -12.68 -13.75 -2.30
C LEU A 124 -13.64 -14.34 -1.26
N LYS A 125 -14.78 -13.67 -1.05
CA LYS A 125 -15.84 -14.14 -0.15
C LYS A 125 -16.42 -15.47 -0.60
N GLU A 126 -16.74 -15.60 -1.89
CA GLU A 126 -17.31 -16.80 -2.49
C GLU A 126 -16.34 -18.00 -2.46
N SER A 127 -15.03 -17.75 -2.57
CA SER A 127 -13.99 -18.77 -2.46
C SER A 127 -13.58 -19.09 -1.02
N GLY A 128 -14.17 -18.43 -0.02
CA GLY A 128 -13.84 -18.64 1.39
C GLY A 128 -12.44 -18.17 1.78
N VAL A 129 -11.79 -17.34 0.97
CA VAL A 129 -10.47 -16.77 1.29
C VAL A 129 -10.64 -15.69 2.35
N PRO A 130 -9.93 -15.75 3.49
CA PRO A 130 -9.97 -14.67 4.47
C PRO A 130 -9.45 -13.37 3.87
N PHE A 131 -10.23 -12.30 3.95
CA PHE A 131 -9.80 -11.00 3.45
C PHE A 131 -10.21 -9.85 4.36
N LYS A 132 -9.54 -8.71 4.20
CA LYS A 132 -9.98 -7.41 4.72
C LYS A 132 -9.88 -6.36 3.63
N ILE A 133 -10.75 -5.35 3.71
CA ILE A 133 -10.72 -4.17 2.85
C ILE A 133 -9.92 -3.09 3.58
N HIS A 134 -8.95 -2.50 2.89
CA HIS A 134 -8.10 -1.43 3.40
C HIS A 134 -8.15 -0.26 2.42
N ILE A 135 -8.96 0.74 2.75
CA ILE A 135 -9.11 1.97 1.96
C ILE A 135 -8.32 3.07 2.67
N VAL A 136 -7.45 3.73 1.93
CA VAL A 136 -6.69 4.90 2.40
C VAL A 136 -6.93 6.07 1.47
N LYS A 137 -6.84 7.29 2.01
CA LYS A 137 -6.94 8.52 1.22
C LYS A 137 -5.54 9.09 1.00
N ASP A 138 -5.23 9.44 -0.25
CA ASP A 138 -3.97 10.09 -0.61
C ASP A 138 -4.06 10.82 -1.95
N HIS A 139 -3.08 11.68 -2.21
CA HIS A 139 -2.92 12.44 -3.44
C HIS A 139 -1.98 11.75 -4.44
N ASP A 140 -0.94 11.06 -3.96
CA ASP A 140 -0.10 10.19 -4.81
C ASP A 140 -0.39 8.72 -4.54
N MET A 141 -1.21 8.13 -5.42
CA MET A 141 -1.59 6.72 -5.34
C MET A 141 -0.39 5.77 -5.46
N ARG A 142 0.64 6.14 -6.22
CA ARG A 142 1.78 5.26 -6.54
C ARG A 142 2.66 5.09 -5.31
N GLU A 143 3.02 6.21 -4.69
CA GLU A 143 3.78 6.24 -3.45
C GLU A 143 2.97 5.62 -2.31
N ARG A 144 1.70 6.03 -2.16
CA ARG A 144 0.86 5.50 -1.09
C ARG A 144 0.71 4.00 -1.13
N LEU A 145 0.55 3.41 -2.32
CA LEU A 145 0.44 1.96 -2.45
C LEU A 145 1.70 1.25 -1.92
N CYS A 146 2.89 1.74 -2.29
CA CYS A 146 4.16 1.15 -1.85
C CYS A 146 4.32 1.25 -0.32
N LEU A 147 3.98 2.40 0.26
CA LEU A 147 4.01 2.61 1.71
C LEU A 147 3.05 1.66 2.44
N GLU A 148 1.83 1.49 1.95
CA GLU A 148 0.87 0.57 2.55
C GLU A 148 1.30 -0.90 2.40
N VAL A 149 1.93 -1.26 1.28
CA VAL A 149 2.48 -2.60 1.05
C VAL A 149 3.52 -2.95 2.12
N GLU A 150 4.45 -2.04 2.40
CA GLU A 150 5.45 -2.20 3.44
C GLU A 150 4.82 -2.20 4.84
N ARG A 151 4.00 -1.18 5.15
CA ARG A 151 3.36 -1.01 6.46
C ARG A 151 2.50 -2.20 6.87
N LEU A 152 1.84 -2.86 5.92
CA LEU A 152 0.99 -4.02 6.17
C LEU A 152 1.75 -5.34 6.18
N GLY A 153 3.03 -5.32 5.80
CA GLY A 153 3.90 -6.49 5.71
C GLY A 153 3.39 -7.49 4.67
N LEU A 154 3.08 -7.01 3.47
CA LEU A 154 2.59 -7.85 2.39
C LEU A 154 3.71 -8.72 1.81
N SER A 155 3.38 -9.98 1.53
CA SER A 155 4.31 -10.94 0.92
C SER A 155 4.37 -10.82 -0.60
N ALA A 156 3.33 -10.28 -1.22
CA ALA A 156 3.25 -9.92 -2.64
C ALA A 156 2.07 -8.96 -2.85
N VAL A 157 2.10 -8.18 -3.93
CA VAL A 157 0.96 -7.35 -4.36
C VAL A 157 0.57 -7.69 -5.80
N ILE A 158 -0.73 -7.83 -6.03
CA ILE A 158 -1.32 -8.16 -7.33
C ILE A 158 -2.06 -6.92 -7.84
N MET A 159 -1.86 -6.59 -9.12
CA MET A 159 -2.42 -5.39 -9.74
C MET A 159 -2.99 -5.70 -11.12
N GLY A 160 -4.10 -5.05 -11.48
CA GLY A 160 -4.63 -5.09 -12.85
C GLY A 160 -3.86 -4.17 -13.80
N SER A 161 -3.90 -4.47 -15.10
CA SER A 161 -3.37 -3.59 -16.14
C SER A 161 -4.13 -3.80 -17.46
N ARG A 162 -4.30 -2.70 -18.20
CA ARG A 162 -4.99 -2.65 -19.51
C ARG A 162 -4.23 -3.29 -20.66
N GLY A 163 -2.96 -3.65 -20.46
CA GLY A 163 -2.18 -4.33 -21.49
C GLY A 163 -2.07 -3.59 -22.83
N PHE A 164 -1.69 -2.31 -22.85
CA PHE A 164 -1.43 -1.63 -24.12
C PHE A 164 -0.26 -2.32 -24.89
N GLY A 165 -0.59 -3.07 -25.94
CA GLY A 165 0.30 -3.28 -27.11
C GLY A 165 1.36 -4.38 -27.04
N ALA A 166 1.26 -5.38 -26.17
CA ALA A 166 2.27 -6.45 -26.11
C ALA A 166 2.34 -7.32 -27.39
N GLU A 167 1.29 -7.33 -28.21
CA GLU A 167 1.22 -8.19 -29.42
C GLU A 167 1.65 -7.51 -30.72
N LYS A 168 1.81 -6.17 -30.75
CA LYS A 168 2.41 -5.51 -31.92
C LYS A 168 3.92 -5.67 -31.83
N ARG A 169 4.45 -6.73 -32.45
CA ARG A 169 5.87 -6.96 -32.79
C ARG A 169 6.72 -5.67 -32.71
N GLY A 170 7.38 -5.46 -31.59
CA GLY A 170 8.19 -4.29 -31.29
C GLY A 170 7.96 -3.80 -29.86
N SER A 171 8.83 -4.26 -28.94
CA SER A 171 9.10 -3.73 -27.59
C SER A 171 8.59 -2.29 -27.38
N ASP A 172 7.60 -2.00 -26.54
CA ASP A 172 7.63 -2.17 -25.10
C ASP A 172 6.20 -2.30 -24.59
N GLY A 173 5.86 -3.45 -23.98
CA GLY A 173 4.56 -3.67 -23.34
C GLY A 173 4.41 -2.77 -22.12
N LYS A 174 4.06 -1.50 -22.34
CA LYS A 174 4.13 -0.45 -21.33
C LYS A 174 3.16 -0.74 -20.18
N LEU A 175 3.72 -0.87 -18.99
CA LEU A 175 2.95 -0.93 -17.75
C LEU A 175 2.21 0.42 -17.54
N GLY A 176 1.06 0.37 -16.88
CA GLY A 176 0.41 1.60 -16.41
C GLY A 176 1.29 2.29 -15.36
N SER A 177 1.16 3.60 -15.20
CA SER A 177 2.03 4.41 -14.31
C SER A 177 2.09 3.89 -12.87
N VAL A 178 0.99 3.39 -12.33
CA VAL A 178 0.94 2.83 -10.96
C VAL A 178 1.63 1.47 -10.90
N SER A 179 1.30 0.56 -11.82
CA SER A 179 1.96 -0.75 -11.88
C SER A 179 3.46 -0.65 -12.14
N ASP A 180 3.85 0.27 -13.04
CA ASP A 180 5.25 0.52 -13.35
C ASP A 180 6.00 1.02 -12.11
N TYR A 181 5.43 2.01 -11.41
CA TYR A 181 6.03 2.51 -10.18
C TYR A 181 6.17 1.40 -9.13
N CYS A 182 5.11 0.64 -8.87
CA CYS A 182 5.13 -0.42 -7.86
C CYS A 182 6.12 -1.53 -8.20
N VAL A 183 6.26 -1.94 -9.46
CA VAL A 183 7.25 -2.95 -9.87
C VAL A 183 8.68 -2.53 -9.51
N HIS A 184 8.99 -1.23 -9.54
CA HIS A 184 10.32 -0.71 -9.22
C HIS A 184 10.51 -0.37 -7.73
N HIS A 185 9.44 -0.08 -6.98
CA HIS A 185 9.54 0.53 -5.64
C HIS A 185 8.91 -0.29 -4.51
N CYS A 186 8.07 -1.30 -4.81
CA CYS A 186 7.53 -2.16 -3.76
C CYS A 186 8.61 -3.04 -3.14
N VAL A 187 8.57 -3.16 -1.82
CA VAL A 187 9.48 -4.03 -1.04
C VAL A 187 9.21 -5.53 -1.21
N CYS A 188 8.14 -5.90 -1.94
CA CYS A 188 7.72 -7.28 -2.17
C CYS A 188 7.46 -7.53 -3.67
N PRO A 189 7.43 -8.80 -4.12
CA PRO A 189 7.07 -9.15 -5.48
C PRO A 189 5.74 -8.52 -5.94
N VAL A 190 5.76 -7.97 -7.15
CA VAL A 190 4.58 -7.39 -7.82
C VAL A 190 4.13 -8.30 -8.96
N VAL A 191 2.87 -8.70 -8.94
CA VAL A 191 2.24 -9.50 -10.01
C VAL A 191 1.30 -8.59 -10.79
N VAL A 192 1.63 -8.33 -12.04
CA VAL A 192 0.79 -7.54 -12.93
C VAL A 192 -0.06 -8.46 -13.79
N VAL A 193 -1.37 -8.45 -13.55
CA VAL A 193 -2.36 -9.21 -14.29
C VAL A 193 -2.84 -8.38 -15.47
N ARG A 194 -2.72 -8.93 -16.68
CA ARG A 194 -3.22 -8.31 -17.91
C ARG A 194 -4.69 -8.65 -18.06
N TYR A 195 -5.52 -7.62 -18.25
CA TYR A 195 -6.91 -7.82 -18.64
C TYR A 195 -6.92 -8.43 -20.05
N PRO A 196 -7.68 -9.50 -20.29
CA PRO A 196 -7.71 -10.15 -21.60
C PRO A 196 -8.36 -9.22 -22.63
N ASP A 197 -7.73 -9.08 -23.79
CA ASP A 197 -8.36 -8.47 -24.96
C ASP A 197 -9.25 -9.53 -25.66
N ASP A 198 -10.33 -9.11 -26.33
CA ASP A 198 -11.28 -9.98 -27.05
C ASP A 198 -10.65 -10.88 -28.15
N LYS A 199 -9.32 -10.83 -28.34
CA LYS A 199 -8.57 -11.55 -29.37
C LYS A 199 -7.60 -12.62 -28.84
N ASP A 200 -7.43 -12.75 -27.52
CA ASP A 200 -6.34 -13.55 -26.93
C ASP A 200 -6.76 -15.00 -26.66
N GLY A 201 -6.82 -15.80 -27.73
CA GLY A 201 -6.94 -17.26 -27.68
C GLY A 201 -5.59 -18.00 -27.52
N GLY A 202 -4.57 -17.37 -26.94
CA GLY A 202 -3.21 -17.90 -26.89
C GLY A 202 -2.97 -18.90 -25.75
N SER A 203 -2.38 -20.05 -26.08
CA SER A 203 -1.89 -21.04 -25.10
C SER A 203 -0.71 -20.45 -24.31
N GLY A 204 -0.99 -19.93 -23.11
CA GLY A 204 -0.03 -19.25 -22.24
C GLY A 204 0.92 -20.20 -21.52
N GLU A 205 2.03 -20.57 -22.15
CA GLU A 205 3.14 -21.20 -21.43
C GLU A 205 3.87 -20.16 -20.56
N PRO A 206 4.20 -20.49 -19.30
CA PRO A 206 4.93 -19.59 -18.42
C PRO A 206 6.37 -19.41 -18.92
N VAL A 207 6.75 -18.17 -19.23
CA VAL A 207 8.14 -17.82 -19.58
C VAL A 207 8.84 -17.24 -18.35
N VAL A 208 10.01 -17.80 -18.01
CA VAL A 208 10.89 -17.30 -16.94
C VAL A 208 12.16 -16.74 -17.57
N THR A 209 12.41 -15.45 -17.38
CA THR A 209 13.63 -14.79 -17.86
C THR A 209 14.55 -14.51 -16.67
N ILE A 210 15.76 -15.03 -16.70
CA ILE A 210 16.80 -14.78 -15.71
C ILE A 210 17.85 -13.87 -16.36
N LYS A 211 18.08 -12.68 -15.79
CA LYS A 211 19.26 -11.87 -16.12
C LYS A 211 20.33 -12.18 -15.08
N GLU A 212 21.46 -12.70 -15.52
CA GLU A 212 22.64 -12.85 -14.66
C GLU A 212 23.18 -11.45 -14.33
N ALA A 213 23.46 -11.19 -13.06
CA ALA A 213 24.04 -9.93 -12.62
C ALA A 213 25.54 -9.96 -12.89
N GLU A 214 26.04 -9.03 -13.72
CA GLU A 214 27.48 -8.83 -13.91
C GLU A 214 28.04 -8.16 -12.64
N VAL A 215 28.94 -8.86 -11.95
CA VAL A 215 29.69 -8.32 -10.81
C VAL A 215 30.91 -7.60 -11.38
N GLU A 216 30.89 -6.26 -11.36
CA GLU A 216 32.09 -5.47 -11.63
C GLU A 216 33.04 -5.57 -10.42
N GLU A 217 34.13 -6.34 -10.55
CA GLU A 217 35.25 -6.28 -9.61
C GLU A 217 35.98 -4.93 -9.79
N GLU A 218 35.92 -4.06 -8.79
CA GLU A 218 36.86 -2.94 -8.68
C GLU A 218 38.28 -3.48 -8.49
N ALA A 219 39.08 -3.39 -9.56
CA ALA A 219 40.51 -3.62 -9.48
C ALA A 219 41.17 -2.50 -8.67
N SER A 220 41.51 -2.81 -7.41
CA SER A 220 42.45 -2.04 -6.60
C SER A 220 43.77 -1.87 -7.37
N LYS A 221 44.09 -0.63 -7.76
CA LYS A 221 45.41 -0.26 -8.24
C LYS A 221 46.23 0.29 -7.07
N ASP A 222 47.05 -0.57 -6.48
CA ASP A 222 48.23 -0.15 -5.75
C ASP A 222 49.37 0.06 -6.76
N ALA A 223 49.83 1.32 -6.90
CA ALA A 223 51.15 1.69 -7.41
C ALA A 223 51.53 3.09 -6.92
#